data_AF-A0A2D9IRR4-F1
#
_entry.id   AF-A0A2D9IRR4-F1
#
_cell.length_a   1.000
_cell.length_b   1.000
_cell.length_c   1.000
_cell.angle_alpha   90.00
_cell.angle_beta   90.00
_cell.angle_gamma   90.00
#
_symmetry.space_group_name_H-M   'P 1'
#
loop_
_entity.id
_entity.type
_entity.pdbx_description
1 polymer ?
#
loop_
_entity_poly.entity_id
_entity_poly.type
_entity_poly.pdbx_seq_one_letter_code
_entity_poly.pdbx_strand_id
1 'polypeptide(L)'
;MNSFFKNAVLLKSLLFLIIIFWGGYNSINVGTSSDGEFVTDFGNALFVVFSILYLLNSFFLIKFNRIGRLTYLPMVLLFVLLGFLSEILNPMQIKQDYFFLVVFYIISPLFFIMQGMVLSMLTSKSVKEFF
;
A
#
# COMPACT_ATOMS: atom_id res chain seq x y z
N MET A 1 8.19 23.38 -1.69
CA MET A 1 7.34 22.41 -0.96
C MET A 1 6.46 21.56 -1.88
N ASN A 2 5.78 22.16 -2.88
CA ASN A 2 4.88 21.42 -3.79
C ASN A 2 5.59 20.32 -4.63
N SER A 3 6.79 20.58 -5.15
CA SER A 3 7.58 19.56 -5.87
C SER A 3 8.04 18.41 -4.97
N PHE A 4 8.49 18.73 -3.74
CA PHE A 4 8.95 17.71 -2.78
C PHE A 4 7.80 16.79 -2.33
N PHE A 5 6.64 17.36 -2.02
CA PHE A 5 5.44 16.59 -1.69
C PHE A 5 5.01 15.68 -2.84
N LYS A 6 4.96 16.20 -4.08
CA LYS A 6 4.65 15.40 -5.27
C LYS A 6 5.65 14.26 -5.47
N ASN A 7 6.94 14.52 -5.30
CA ASN A 7 7.97 13.48 -5.41
C ASN A 7 7.80 12.41 -4.33
N ALA A 8 7.46 12.79 -3.09
CA ALA A 8 7.19 11.83 -2.02
C ALA A 8 5.97 10.96 -2.32
N VAL A 9 4.89 11.56 -2.85
CA VAL A 9 3.69 10.83 -3.29
C VAL A 9 3.99 9.89 -4.46
N LEU A 10 4.81 10.31 -5.42
CA LEU A 10 5.23 9.46 -6.54
C LEU A 10 6.10 8.29 -6.07
N LEU A 11 7.09 8.56 -5.23
CA LEU A 11 7.99 7.53 -4.72
C LEU A 11 7.24 6.46 -3.92
N LYS A 12 6.33 6.86 -3.00
CA LYS A 12 5.52 5.88 -2.27
C LYS A 12 4.62 5.06 -3.21
N SER A 13 4.11 5.69 -4.28
CA SER A 13 3.22 4.99 -5.24
C SER A 13 4.00 3.97 -6.05
N LEU A 14 5.26 4.29 -6.41
CA LEU A 14 6.15 3.36 -7.08
C LEU A 14 6.54 2.17 -6.18
N LEU A 15 6.87 2.42 -4.91
CA LEU A 15 7.13 1.35 -3.94
C LEU A 15 5.90 0.46 -3.77
N PHE A 16 4.71 1.05 -3.72
CA PHE A 16 3.45 0.31 -3.64
C PHE A 16 3.20 -0.58 -4.86
N LEU A 17 3.52 -0.10 -6.08
CA LEU A 17 3.42 -0.92 -7.29
C LEU A 17 4.32 -2.16 -7.21
N ILE A 18 5.55 -2.03 -6.68
CA ILE A 18 6.45 -3.17 -6.49
C ILE A 18 5.82 -4.20 -5.54
N ILE A 19 5.22 -3.74 -4.45
CA ILE A 19 4.50 -4.61 -3.49
C ILE A 19 3.35 -5.35 -4.17
N ILE A 20 2.54 -4.64 -4.99
CA ILE A 20 1.43 -5.25 -5.74
C ILE A 20 1.94 -6.33 -6.70
N PHE A 21 2.95 -6.01 -7.51
CA PHE A 21 3.50 -6.96 -8.49
C PHE A 21 4.05 -8.21 -7.81
N TRP A 22 4.75 -8.04 -6.70
CA TRP A 22 5.27 -9.15 -5.92
C TRP A 22 4.15 -10.01 -5.32
N GLY A 23 3.15 -9.37 -4.69
CA GLY A 23 1.99 -10.06 -4.13
C GLY A 23 1.26 -10.89 -5.20
N GLY A 24 1.00 -10.29 -6.37
CA GLY A 24 0.37 -10.98 -7.49
C GLY A 24 1.19 -12.15 -8.04
N TYR A 25 2.51 -12.00 -8.16
CA TYR A 25 3.41 -13.09 -8.60
C TYR A 25 3.35 -14.29 -7.65
N ASN A 26 3.36 -14.05 -6.33
CA ASN A 26 3.30 -15.12 -5.35
C ASN A 26 1.95 -15.84 -5.36
N SER A 27 0.83 -15.11 -5.49
CA SER A 27 -0.50 -15.72 -5.56
C SER A 27 -0.67 -16.64 -6.78
N ILE A 28 0.05 -16.40 -7.89
CA ILE A 28 0.00 -17.25 -9.09
C ILE A 28 0.89 -18.50 -8.96
N ASN A 29 2.05 -18.38 -8.32
CA ASN A 29 3.04 -19.47 -8.26
C ASN A 29 2.83 -20.45 -7.10
N VAL A 30 2.12 -20.03 -6.05
CA VAL A 30 1.71 -20.92 -4.96
C VAL A 30 0.42 -21.61 -5.39
N GLY A 31 0.55 -22.73 -6.12
CA GLY A 31 -0.59 -23.56 -6.52
C GLY A 31 -1.43 -23.95 -5.31
N THR A 32 -2.70 -23.54 -5.29
CA THR A 32 -3.64 -23.75 -4.19
C THR A 32 -4.15 -25.19 -4.20
N SER A 33 -3.63 -26.02 -3.29
CA SER A 33 -4.24 -27.32 -2.97
C SER A 33 -5.46 -27.11 -2.05
N SER A 34 -6.63 -27.01 -2.70
CA SER A 34 -7.95 -27.57 -2.37
C SER A 34 -8.76 -27.27 -1.09
N ASP A 35 -8.27 -26.64 0.00
CA ASP A 35 -9.14 -26.45 1.20
C ASP A 35 -9.32 -24.99 1.69
N GLY A 36 -8.60 -24.01 1.12
CA GLY A 36 -8.59 -22.60 1.57
C GLY A 36 -8.89 -21.54 0.50
N GLU A 37 -9.46 -21.95 -0.64
CA GLU A 37 -9.61 -21.11 -1.85
C GLU A 37 -10.45 -19.85 -1.61
N PHE A 38 -11.61 -19.97 -0.95
CA PHE A 38 -12.54 -18.84 -0.79
C PHE A 38 -11.97 -17.66 0.01
N VAL A 39 -11.26 -17.91 1.11
CA VAL A 39 -10.71 -16.84 1.97
C VAL A 39 -9.53 -16.14 1.29
N THR A 40 -8.71 -16.92 0.59
CA THR A 40 -7.54 -16.41 -0.16
C THR A 40 -7.99 -15.58 -1.37
N ASP A 41 -9.00 -16.03 -2.10
CA ASP A 41 -9.56 -15.30 -3.23
C ASP A 41 -10.24 -13.99 -2.80
N PHE A 42 -10.98 -14.01 -1.69
CA PHE A 42 -11.60 -12.80 -1.15
C PHE A 42 -10.55 -11.78 -0.68
N GLY A 43 -9.51 -12.23 0.03
CA GLY A 43 -8.40 -11.38 0.45
C GLY A 43 -7.66 -10.74 -0.74
N ASN A 44 -7.36 -11.54 -1.77
CA ASN A 44 -6.74 -11.06 -3.00
C ASN A 44 -7.62 -10.04 -3.73
N ALA A 45 -8.92 -10.31 -3.88
CA ALA A 45 -9.87 -9.39 -4.50
C ALA A 45 -9.97 -8.06 -3.74
N LEU A 46 -10.05 -8.12 -2.40
CA LEU A 46 -10.11 -6.94 -1.54
C LEU A 46 -8.80 -6.13 -1.64
N PHE A 47 -7.65 -6.80 -1.70
CA PHE A 47 -6.36 -6.16 -1.93
C PHE A 47 -6.26 -5.45 -3.28
N VAL A 48 -6.82 -6.04 -4.34
CA VAL A 48 -6.88 -5.40 -5.68
C VAL A 48 -7.74 -4.14 -5.65
N VAL A 49 -8.95 -4.23 -5.07
CA VAL A 49 -9.85 -3.07 -4.92
C VAL A 49 -9.18 -1.97 -4.10
N PHE A 50 -8.56 -2.34 -2.98
CA PHE A 50 -7.78 -1.43 -2.15
C PHE A 50 -6.66 -0.75 -2.95
N SER A 51 -5.92 -1.52 -3.74
CA SER A 51 -4.79 -1.03 -4.54
C SER A 51 -5.21 0.04 -5.55
N ILE A 52 -6.33 -0.18 -6.24
CA ILE A 52 -6.91 0.79 -7.17
C ILE A 52 -7.29 2.08 -6.42
N LEU A 53 -8.00 1.94 -5.29
CA LEU A 53 -8.43 3.10 -4.49
C LEU A 53 -7.24 3.87 -3.90
N TYR A 54 -6.17 3.19 -3.50
CA TYR A 54 -4.96 3.79 -2.96
C TYR A 54 -4.18 4.57 -4.03
N LEU A 55 -4.07 4.01 -5.25
CA LEU A 55 -3.44 4.70 -6.38
C LEU A 55 -4.28 5.91 -6.83
N LEU A 56 -5.62 5.78 -6.84
CA LEU A 56 -6.53 6.89 -7.12
C LEU A 56 -6.40 8.00 -6.07
N ASN A 57 -6.30 7.65 -4.79
CA ASN A 57 -6.04 8.62 -3.72
C ASN A 57 -4.70 9.33 -3.93
N SER A 58 -3.66 8.60 -4.36
CA SER A 58 -2.34 9.19 -4.67
C SER A 58 -2.43 10.18 -5.83
N PHE A 59 -3.25 9.90 -6.85
CA PHE A 59 -3.57 10.86 -7.90
C PHE A 59 -4.33 12.09 -7.36
N PHE A 60 -5.32 11.89 -6.48
CA PHE A 60 -6.03 13.00 -5.84
C PHE A 60 -5.13 13.85 -4.96
N LEU A 61 -4.14 13.28 -4.28
CA LEU A 61 -3.14 14.05 -3.53
C LEU A 61 -2.28 14.95 -4.43
N ILE A 62 -2.09 14.58 -5.70
CA ILE A 62 -1.30 15.39 -6.65
C ILE A 62 -2.14 16.50 -7.29
N LYS A 63 -3.43 16.24 -7.59
CA LYS A 63 -4.28 17.11 -8.43
C LYS A 63 -5.46 17.76 -7.70
N PHE A 64 -6.12 17.04 -6.79
CA PHE A 64 -7.36 17.47 -6.11
C PHE A 64 -7.21 17.50 -4.58
N ASN A 65 -5.96 17.72 -4.15
CA ASN A 65 -5.41 18.10 -2.86
C ASN A 65 -6.32 17.87 -1.63
N ARG A 66 -7.45 18.58 -1.53
CA ARG A 66 -8.41 18.47 -0.42
C ARG A 66 -9.05 17.08 -0.26
N ILE A 67 -9.51 16.47 -1.35
CA ILE A 67 -10.14 15.13 -1.33
C ILE A 67 -9.08 14.07 -1.00
N GLY A 68 -7.91 14.17 -1.63
CA GLY A 68 -6.78 13.30 -1.37
C GLY A 68 -6.38 13.32 0.11
N ARG A 69 -6.25 14.51 0.70
CA ARG A 69 -5.90 14.70 2.13
C ARG A 69 -6.90 14.00 3.05
N LEU A 70 -8.19 14.20 2.81
CA LEU A 70 -9.26 13.67 3.68
C LEU A 70 -9.32 12.14 3.62
N THR A 71 -9.10 11.56 2.44
CA THR A 71 -9.18 10.11 2.24
C THR A 71 -7.87 9.37 2.50
N TYR A 72 -6.73 10.08 2.62
CA TYR A 72 -5.42 9.45 2.77
C TYR A 72 -5.23 8.71 4.10
N LEU A 73 -5.51 9.36 5.23
CA LEU A 73 -5.37 8.73 6.56
C LEU A 73 -6.26 7.49 6.70
N PRO A 74 -7.56 7.54 6.33
CA PRO A 74 -8.40 6.33 6.29
C PRO A 74 -7.79 5.21 5.45
N MET A 75 -7.24 5.52 4.27
CA MET A 75 -6.59 4.52 3.40
C MET A 75 -5.32 3.93 4.04
N VAL A 76 -4.53 4.74 4.75
CA VAL A 76 -3.35 4.25 5.49
C VAL A 76 -3.77 3.26 6.57
N LEU A 77 -4.78 3.61 7.37
CA LEU A 77 -5.29 2.74 8.43
C LEU A 77 -5.90 1.45 7.85
N LEU A 78 -6.66 1.57 6.76
CA LEU A 78 -7.24 0.43 6.07
C LEU A 78 -6.16 -0.53 5.56
N PHE A 79 -5.07 0.00 4.99
CA PHE A 79 -3.94 -0.83 4.54
C PHE A 79 -3.34 -1.64 5.68
N VAL A 80 -3.08 -1.00 6.82
CA VAL A 80 -2.53 -1.65 8.00
C VAL A 80 -3.49 -2.72 8.51
N LEU A 81 -4.77 -2.40 8.65
CA LEU A 81 -5.80 -3.34 9.10
C LEU A 81 -5.89 -4.56 8.17
N LEU A 82 -5.93 -4.34 6.86
CA LEU A 82 -5.99 -5.43 5.88
C LEU A 82 -4.73 -6.29 5.90
N GLY A 83 -3.54 -5.68 6.05
CA GLY A 83 -2.28 -6.40 6.17
C GLY A 83 -2.25 -7.32 7.40
N PHE A 84 -2.63 -6.81 8.57
CA PHE A 84 -2.71 -7.61 9.79
C PHE A 84 -3.80 -8.68 9.71
N LEU A 85 -4.98 -8.33 9.17
CA LEU A 85 -6.08 -9.28 9.04
C LEU A 85 -5.72 -10.44 8.11
N SER A 86 -5.01 -10.16 7.02
CA SER A 86 -4.49 -11.18 6.11
C SER A 86 -3.52 -12.13 6.81
N GLU A 87 -2.60 -11.61 7.63
CA GLU A 87 -1.62 -12.44 8.35
C GLU A 87 -2.27 -13.32 9.42
N ILE A 88 -3.34 -12.83 10.09
CA ILE A 88 -4.08 -13.61 11.09
C ILE A 88 -4.87 -14.74 10.42
N LEU A 89 -5.50 -14.48 9.27
CA LEU A 89 -6.36 -15.44 8.59
C LEU A 89 -5.58 -16.46 7.75
N ASN A 90 -4.46 -16.05 7.18
CA ASN A 90 -3.63 -16.91 6.34
C ASN A 90 -2.14 -16.59 6.59
N PRO A 91 -1.58 -17.09 7.71
CA PRO A 91 -0.19 -16.82 8.07
C PRO A 91 0.72 -17.25 6.93
N MET A 92 1.59 -16.34 6.48
CA MET A 92 2.34 -16.51 5.23
C MET A 92 3.13 -17.82 5.23
N GLN A 93 2.68 -18.81 4.45
CA GLN A 93 3.49 -19.95 4.01
C GLN A 93 4.36 -19.57 2.80
N ILE A 94 4.99 -18.39 2.85
CA ILE A 94 5.80 -17.90 1.73
C ILE A 94 7.14 -18.64 1.73
N LYS A 95 7.48 -19.29 0.62
CA LYS A 95 8.84 -19.74 0.36
C LYS A 95 9.75 -18.51 0.44
N GLN A 96 10.72 -18.54 1.36
CA GLN A 96 11.65 -17.44 1.64
C GLN A 96 12.65 -17.24 0.49
N ASP A 97 12.15 -16.90 -0.70
CA ASP A 97 12.98 -16.61 -1.85
C ASP A 97 13.62 -15.22 -1.69
N TYR A 98 14.77 -14.99 -2.35
CA TYR A 98 15.50 -13.71 -2.27
C TYR A 98 14.62 -12.49 -2.58
N PHE A 99 13.61 -12.66 -3.43
CA PHE A 99 12.67 -11.60 -3.78
C PHE A 99 11.68 -11.27 -2.63
N PHE A 100 11.27 -12.26 -1.82
CA PHE A 100 10.52 -12.02 -0.57
C PHE A 100 11.33 -11.17 0.40
N LEU A 101 12.62 -11.50 0.58
CA LEU A 101 13.49 -10.74 1.49
C LEU A 101 13.60 -9.27 1.09
N VAL A 102 13.80 -8.99 -0.20
CA VAL A 102 13.91 -7.62 -0.71
C VAL A 102 12.60 -6.86 -0.52
N VAL A 103 11.47 -7.45 -0.91
CA VAL A 103 10.18 -6.74 -0.84
C VAL A 103 9.77 -6.53 0.63
N PHE A 104 9.88 -7.56 1.46
CA PHE A 104 9.43 -7.50 2.84
C PHE A 104 10.34 -6.66 3.75
N TYR A 105 11.67 -6.76 3.62
CA TYR A 105 12.61 -6.08 4.52
C TYR A 105 13.13 -4.74 4.01
N ILE A 106 12.98 -4.44 2.71
CA ILE A 106 13.49 -3.19 2.14
C ILE A 106 12.36 -2.35 1.58
N ILE A 107 11.58 -2.88 0.62
CA ILE A 107 10.56 -2.11 -0.09
C ILE A 107 9.41 -1.72 0.86
N SER A 108 8.88 -2.67 1.65
CA SER A 108 7.78 -2.41 2.57
C SER A 108 8.14 -1.39 3.66
N PRO A 109 9.29 -1.47 4.36
CA PRO A 109 9.70 -0.44 5.31
C PRO A 109 9.86 0.94 4.67
N LEU A 110 10.48 1.03 3.48
CA LEU A 110 10.59 2.28 2.74
C LEU A 110 9.22 2.85 2.37
N PHE A 111 8.29 2.00 1.95
CA PHE A 111 6.92 2.39 1.67
C PHE A 111 6.24 3.01 2.90
N PHE A 112 6.36 2.38 4.07
CA PHE A 112 5.80 2.90 5.32
C PHE A 112 6.46 4.22 5.76
N ILE A 113 7.78 4.36 5.62
CA ILE A 113 8.50 5.61 5.90
C ILE A 113 7.96 6.74 5.01
N MET A 114 7.87 6.49 3.71
CA MET A 114 7.37 7.48 2.76
C MET A 114 5.89 7.81 3.00
N GLN A 115 5.09 6.83 3.42
CA GLN A 115 3.70 7.03 3.79
C GLN A 115 3.57 7.91 5.05
N GLY A 116 4.37 7.66 6.08
CA GLY A 116 4.44 8.50 7.27
C GLY A 116 4.90 9.92 6.96
N MET A 117 5.86 10.07 6.04
CA MET A 117 6.34 11.37 5.58
C MET A 117 5.25 12.18 4.86
N VAL A 118 4.51 11.57 3.93
CA VAL A 118 3.36 12.21 3.27
C VAL A 118 2.29 12.59 4.29
N LEU A 119 2.01 11.72 5.28
CA LEU A 119 1.05 12.02 6.34
C LEU A 119 1.50 13.21 7.20
N SER A 120 2.77 13.26 7.60
CA SER A 120 3.35 14.36 8.37
C SER A 120 3.30 15.68 7.61
N MET A 121 3.54 15.65 6.29
CA MET A 121 3.39 16.83 5.46
C MET A 121 1.94 17.31 5.43
N LEU A 122 0.97 16.40 5.26
CA LEU A 122 -0.46 16.75 5.22
C LEU A 122 -0.99 17.32 6.54
N THR A 123 -0.39 16.97 7.69
CA THR A 123 -0.77 17.47 9.01
C THR A 123 -0.01 18.73 9.45
N SER A 124 1.12 19.05 8.81
CA SER A 124 1.92 20.24 9.08
C SER A 124 1.15 21.54 8.76
N LYS A 125 1.27 22.55 9.63
CA LYS A 125 0.67 23.88 9.44
C LYS A 125 1.06 24.51 8.09
N SER A 126 2.30 24.28 7.63
CA SER A 126 2.81 24.83 6.37
C SER A 126 2.08 24.33 5.12
N VAL A 127 1.53 23.11 5.14
CA VAL A 127 0.80 22.51 4.01
C VAL A 127 -0.70 22.76 4.13
N LYS A 128 -1.22 22.93 5.36
CA LYS A 128 -2.62 23.32 5.61
C LYS A 128 -2.99 24.65 4.96
N GLU A 129 -2.06 25.59 4.82
CA GLU A 129 -2.31 26.88 4.16
C GLU A 129 -2.37 26.78 2.62
N PHE A 130 -1.84 25.70 2.03
CA PHE A 130 -1.86 25.44 0.58
C PHE A 130 -3.02 24.54 0.12
N PHE A 131 -3.85 24.03 1.05
CA PHE A 131 -4.89 23.00 0.82
C PHE A 131 -6.22 23.32 1.51
#